data_AF-A0A9W4DFZ9-F1
#
_entry.id   AF-A0A9W4DFZ9-F1
#
_cell.length_a   1.000
_cell.length_b   1.000
_cell.length_c   1.000
_cell.angle_alpha   90.00
_cell.angle_beta   90.00
_cell.angle_gamma   90.00
#
_symmetry.space_group_name_H-M   'P 1'
#
loop_
_entity.id
_entity.type
_entity.pdbx_description
1 polymer ?
#
loop_
_entity_poly.entity_id
_entity_poly.type
_entity_poly.pdbx_seq_one_letter_code
_entity_poly.pdbx_strand_id
1 'polypeptide(L)'
;MVKLQSLDPNTPMFAQLKEKTGRIVMANTFVVPKERAEEFRSLFRRQAEFMMAQPGFVTLQLHKGTADSRLVMNVAVWESTEALAAALGSPEFHRMVAEFPDDIESYPHIFEQIDV
;
A
#
# COMPACT_ATOMS: atom_id res chain seq x y z
N MET A 1 -0.91 -11.30 -10.29
CA MET A 1 -0.21 -10.73 -9.12
C MET A 1 0.29 -9.36 -9.50
N VAL A 2 -0.02 -8.32 -8.70
CA VAL A 2 0.42 -6.94 -8.93
C VAL A 2 1.94 -6.85 -9.11
N LYS A 3 2.40 -5.98 -10.01
CA LYS A 3 3.83 -5.69 -10.21
C LYS A 3 4.28 -4.65 -9.19
N LEU A 4 5.01 -5.11 -8.19
CA LEU A 4 5.63 -4.23 -7.20
C LEU A 4 6.87 -3.53 -7.79
N GLN A 5 6.87 -2.21 -7.74
CA GLN A 5 7.95 -1.33 -8.16
C GLN A 5 8.42 -0.50 -6.97
N SER A 6 9.69 -0.09 -6.99
CA SER A 6 10.23 0.79 -5.95
C SER A 6 10.01 2.24 -6.34
N LEU A 7 9.38 3.04 -5.46
CA LEU A 7 9.25 4.48 -5.68
C LEU A 7 10.61 5.19 -5.61
N ASP A 8 11.46 4.78 -4.66
CA ASP A 8 12.89 5.10 -4.62
C ASP A 8 13.68 3.79 -4.83
N PRO A 9 14.34 3.61 -5.99
CA PRO A 9 15.15 2.43 -6.26
C PRO A 9 16.36 2.25 -5.33
N ASN A 10 16.87 3.32 -4.71
CA ASN A 10 18.01 3.21 -3.78
C ASN A 10 17.58 2.69 -2.41
N THR A 11 16.32 2.96 -2.02
CA THR A 11 15.75 2.60 -0.72
C THR A 11 14.39 1.93 -0.91
N PRO A 12 14.33 0.67 -1.39
CA PRO A 12 13.06 -0.02 -1.64
C PRO A 12 12.28 -0.29 -0.34
N MET A 13 10.96 -0.42 -0.41
CA MET A 13 10.08 -0.58 0.77
C MET A 13 10.52 -1.72 1.70
N PHE A 14 10.92 -2.89 1.16
CA PHE A 14 11.37 -4.01 1.98
C PHE A 14 12.70 -3.77 2.70
N ALA A 15 13.52 -2.83 2.23
CA ALA A 15 14.68 -2.36 2.99
C ALA A 15 14.23 -1.45 4.13
N GLN A 16 13.29 -0.54 3.89
CA GLN A 16 12.73 0.38 4.90
C GLN A 16 12.07 -0.39 6.06
N LEU A 17 11.34 -1.48 5.78
CA LEU A 17 10.69 -2.32 6.80
C LEU A 17 11.67 -3.00 7.78
N LYS A 18 12.98 -3.00 7.51
CA LYS A 18 13.99 -3.55 8.43
C LYS A 18 14.34 -2.58 9.56
N GLU A 19 14.08 -1.29 9.36
CA GLU A 19 14.29 -0.28 10.37
C GLU A 19 13.17 -0.32 11.40
N LYS A 20 13.50 0.00 12.65
CA LYS A 20 12.53 0.17 13.73
C LYS A 20 12.20 1.64 13.87
N THR A 21 10.93 2.00 13.71
CA THR A 21 10.51 3.40 13.65
C THR A 21 9.47 3.73 14.70
N GLY A 22 9.21 5.02 14.89
CA GLY A 22 7.94 5.48 15.47
C GLY A 22 6.82 5.45 14.43
N ARG A 23 5.83 6.32 14.60
CA ARG A 23 4.68 6.48 13.70
C ARG A 23 5.14 6.74 12.26
N ILE A 24 4.63 5.97 11.31
CA ILE A 24 4.94 6.10 9.88
C ILE A 24 3.71 6.33 9.02
N VAL A 25 3.96 6.85 7.83
CA VAL A 25 3.01 6.96 6.73
C VAL A 25 3.47 6.06 5.60
N MET A 26 2.68 5.04 5.27
CA MET A 26 2.85 4.27 4.04
C MET A 26 2.00 4.92 2.95
N ALA A 27 2.63 5.38 1.87
CA ALA A 27 1.92 5.80 0.67
C ALA A 27 2.18 4.80 -0.45
N ASN A 28 1.13 4.39 -1.15
CA ASN A 28 1.26 3.50 -2.29
C ASN A 28 0.44 4.01 -3.46
N THR A 29 1.13 4.25 -4.57
CA THR A 29 0.50 4.63 -5.84
C THR A 29 0.36 3.40 -6.72
N PHE A 30 -0.83 3.21 -7.28
CA PHE A 30 -1.14 2.17 -8.25
C PHE A 30 -1.37 2.78 -9.62
N VAL A 31 -0.86 2.11 -10.66
CA VAL A 31 -1.25 2.35 -12.05
C VAL A 31 -2.27 1.29 -12.40
N VAL A 32 -3.54 1.69 -12.56
CA VAL A 32 -4.67 0.78 -12.79
C VAL A 32 -5.21 0.99 -14.20
N PRO A 33 -5.15 0.00 -15.11
CA PRO A 33 -5.84 0.07 -16.39
C PRO A 33 -7.31 0.43 -16.21
N LYS A 34 -7.89 1.24 -17.11
CA LYS A 34 -9.26 1.75 -16.91
C LYS A 34 -10.28 0.62 -16.88
N GLU A 35 -10.02 -0.42 -17.67
CA GLU A 35 -10.82 -1.63 -17.80
C GLU A 35 -10.79 -2.47 -16.51
N ARG A 36 -9.77 -2.27 -15.66
CA ARG A 36 -9.57 -2.95 -14.37
C ARG A 36 -10.06 -2.15 -13.17
N ALA A 37 -10.57 -0.93 -13.36
CA ALA A 37 -10.84 -0.01 -12.26
C ALA A 37 -11.83 -0.56 -11.22
N GLU A 38 -12.93 -1.19 -11.66
CA GLU A 38 -13.93 -1.76 -10.75
C GLU A 38 -13.42 -3.03 -10.05
N GLU A 39 -12.73 -3.90 -10.78
CA GLU A 39 -12.08 -5.10 -10.23
C GLU A 39 -11.07 -4.71 -9.15
N PHE A 40 -10.18 -3.75 -9.44
CA PHE A 40 -9.23 -3.20 -8.49
C PHE A 40 -9.92 -2.63 -7.25
N ARG A 41 -10.99 -1.85 -7.40
CA ARG A 41 -11.74 -1.28 -6.26
C ARG A 41 -12.32 -2.36 -5.36
N SER A 42 -12.83 -3.44 -5.92
CA SER A 42 -13.37 -4.58 -5.16
C SER A 42 -12.27 -5.29 -4.36
N LEU A 43 -11.17 -5.66 -5.03
CA LEU A 43 -10.03 -6.32 -4.40
C LEU A 43 -9.37 -5.45 -3.33
N PHE A 44 -9.14 -4.17 -3.66
CA PHE A 44 -8.53 -3.22 -2.75
C PHE A 44 -9.40 -2.95 -1.52
N ARG A 45 -10.73 -2.92 -1.65
CA ARG A 45 -11.62 -2.78 -0.49
C ARG A 45 -11.43 -3.92 0.51
N ARG A 46 -11.39 -5.17 0.04
CA ARG A 46 -11.16 -6.33 0.92
C ARG A 46 -9.77 -6.29 1.57
N GLN A 47 -8.74 -5.96 0.79
CA GLN A 47 -7.39 -5.79 1.31
C GLN A 47 -7.33 -4.67 2.36
N ALA A 48 -7.98 -3.53 2.11
CA ALA A 48 -8.07 -2.42 3.04
C ALA A 48 -8.79 -2.82 4.34
N GLU A 49 -9.92 -3.51 4.27
CA GLU A 49 -10.64 -4.02 5.44
C GLU A 49 -9.76 -4.92 6.31
N PHE A 50 -8.99 -5.82 5.68
CA PHE A 50 -8.01 -6.64 6.39
C PHE A 50 -6.93 -5.81 7.06
N MET A 51 -6.32 -4.85 6.34
CA MET A 51 -5.25 -4.00 6.86
C MET A 51 -5.72 -3.11 8.01
N MET A 52 -6.95 -2.58 7.92
CA MET A 52 -7.55 -1.74 8.96
C MET A 52 -7.81 -2.50 10.27
N ALA A 53 -7.94 -3.82 10.21
CA ALA A 53 -8.15 -4.68 11.38
C ALA A 53 -6.84 -5.12 12.05
N GLN A 54 -5.67 -4.80 11.49
CA GLN A 54 -4.39 -5.25 12.04
C GLN A 54 -3.96 -4.39 13.24
N PRO A 55 -3.29 -5.00 14.24
CA PRO A 55 -2.66 -4.24 15.33
C PRO A 55 -1.70 -3.17 14.81
N GLY A 56 -1.76 -1.97 15.40
CA GLY A 56 -0.91 -0.84 15.04
C GLY A 56 -1.35 -0.08 13.78
N PHE A 57 -2.45 -0.46 13.14
CA PHE A 57 -3.10 0.37 12.12
C PHE A 57 -3.73 1.62 12.76
N VAL A 58 -3.62 2.78 12.10
CA VAL A 58 -4.19 4.04 12.60
C VAL A 58 -5.25 4.63 11.67
N THR A 59 -4.91 4.90 10.41
CA THR A 59 -5.86 5.47 9.43
C THR A 59 -5.54 5.03 8.00
N LEU A 60 -6.53 5.10 7.12
CA LEU A 60 -6.38 4.85 5.69
C LEU A 60 -7.22 5.87 4.91
N GLN A 61 -6.60 6.49 3.91
CA GLN A 61 -7.26 7.33 2.93
C GLN A 61 -6.95 6.82 1.53
N LEU A 62 -7.99 6.70 0.71
CA LEU A 62 -7.87 6.28 -0.69
C LEU A 62 -8.21 7.45 -1.61
N HIS A 63 -7.33 7.72 -2.57
CA HIS A 63 -7.40 8.84 -3.48
C HIS A 63 -7.44 8.32 -4.92
N LYS A 64 -8.34 8.87 -5.72
CA LYS A 64 -8.36 8.64 -7.18
C LYS A 64 -7.70 9.84 -7.85
N GLY A 65 -6.90 9.59 -8.88
CA GLY A 65 -6.40 10.64 -9.77
C GLY A 65 -7.55 11.46 -10.36
N THR A 66 -7.33 12.76 -10.49
CA THR A 66 -8.28 13.69 -11.10
C THR A 66 -8.24 13.59 -12.63
N ALA A 67 -9.22 14.21 -13.29
CA ALA A 67 -9.44 14.09 -14.73
C ALA A 67 -9.53 12.60 -15.13
N ASP A 68 -8.83 12.22 -16.20
CA ASP A 68 -8.86 10.88 -16.80
C ASP A 68 -7.65 10.02 -16.39
N SER A 69 -7.05 10.35 -15.24
CA SER A 69 -5.88 9.64 -14.72
C SER A 69 -6.21 8.20 -14.32
N ARG A 70 -5.26 7.31 -14.60
CA ARG A 70 -5.27 5.88 -14.22
C ARG A 70 -4.70 5.63 -12.82
N LEU A 71 -4.30 6.68 -12.11
CA LEU A 71 -3.64 6.54 -10.82
C LEU A 71 -4.65 6.43 -9.68
N VAL A 72 -4.34 5.54 -8.75
CA VAL A 72 -5.00 5.46 -7.44
C VAL A 72 -3.90 5.50 -6.38
N MET A 73 -4.09 6.24 -5.30
CA MET A 73 -3.10 6.33 -4.23
C MET A 73 -3.77 6.06 -2.89
N ASN A 74 -3.20 5.16 -2.10
CA ASN A 74 -3.55 5.07 -0.68
C ASN A 74 -2.48 5.76 0.18
N VAL A 75 -2.93 6.32 1.30
CA VAL A 75 -2.10 6.88 2.35
C VAL A 75 -2.59 6.24 3.65
N ALA A 76 -1.76 5.39 4.24
CA ALA A 76 -2.05 4.66 5.46
C ALA A 76 -1.08 5.06 6.56
N VAL A 77 -1.61 5.31 7.75
CA VAL A 77 -0.79 5.63 8.93
C VAL A 77 -0.74 4.41 9.84
N TRP A 78 0.47 4.08 10.29
CA TRP A 78 0.73 2.98 11.21
C TRP A 78 1.55 3.47 12.41
N GLU A 79 1.45 2.76 13.51
CA GLU A 79 2.22 3.04 14.73
C GLU A 79 3.71 2.82 14.54
N SER A 80 4.12 1.87 13.68
CA SER A 80 5.52 1.64 13.32
C SER A 80 5.71 0.79 12.05
N THR A 81 6.95 0.71 11.56
CA THR A 81 7.36 -0.23 10.51
C THR A 81 7.18 -1.69 10.93
N GLU A 82 7.36 -2.04 12.20
CA GLU A 82 7.15 -3.42 12.68
C GLU A 82 5.68 -3.84 12.63
N ALA A 83 4.77 -2.95 13.00
CA ALA A 83 3.32 -3.19 12.89
C ALA A 83 2.93 -3.43 11.43
N LEU A 84 3.43 -2.58 10.52
CA LEU A 84 3.21 -2.75 9.09
C LEU A 84 3.84 -4.05 8.56
N ALA A 85 5.08 -4.37 8.95
CA ALA A 85 5.77 -5.59 8.52
C ALA A 85 5.03 -6.85 8.96
N ALA A 86 4.49 -6.87 10.18
CA ALA A 86 3.68 -7.97 10.68
C ALA A 86 2.39 -8.17 9.86
N ALA A 87 1.69 -7.08 9.54
CA ALA A 87 0.50 -7.10 8.70
C ALA A 87 0.80 -7.63 7.27
N LEU A 88 1.87 -7.12 6.65
CA LEU A 88 2.28 -7.52 5.30
C LEU A 88 2.80 -8.97 5.25
N GLY A 89 3.39 -9.46 6.32
CA GLY A 89 3.90 -10.84 6.43
C GLY A 89 2.81 -11.90 6.64
N SER A 90 1.54 -11.50 6.82
CA SER A 90 0.43 -12.42 7.03
C SER A 90 0.17 -13.31 5.79
N PRO A 91 -0.02 -14.63 5.97
CA PRO A 91 -0.45 -15.50 4.86
C PRO A 91 -1.74 -15.05 4.19
N GLU A 92 -2.66 -14.45 4.96
CA GLU A 92 -3.92 -13.92 4.43
C GLU A 92 -3.67 -12.72 3.52
N PHE A 93 -2.75 -11.82 3.90
CA PHE A 93 -2.36 -10.70 3.06
C PHE A 93 -1.72 -11.18 1.74
N HIS A 94 -0.82 -12.16 1.81
CA HIS A 94 -0.21 -12.75 0.61
C HIS A 94 -1.24 -13.37 -0.34
N ARG A 95 -2.28 -14.04 0.20
CA ARG A 95 -3.40 -14.54 -0.62
C ARG A 95 -4.14 -13.40 -1.32
N MET A 96 -4.49 -12.34 -0.61
CA MET A 96 -5.17 -11.18 -1.20
C MET A 96 -4.34 -10.50 -2.29
N VAL A 97 -3.01 -10.38 -2.11
CA VAL A 97 -2.11 -9.80 -3.12
C VAL A 97 -2.05 -10.66 -4.40
N ALA A 98 -2.11 -11.98 -4.26
CA ALA A 98 -2.07 -12.90 -5.40
C ALA A 98 -3.30 -12.76 -6.32
N GLU A 99 -4.44 -12.30 -5.79
CA GLU A 99 -5.69 -12.08 -6.53
C GLU A 99 -5.63 -10.87 -7.47
N PHE A 100 -4.70 -9.93 -7.27
CA PHE A 100 -4.61 -8.75 -8.13
C PHE A 100 -4.15 -9.12 -9.55
N PRO A 101 -4.76 -8.53 -10.60
CA PRO A 101 -4.26 -8.59 -11.97
C PRO A 101 -2.78 -8.22 -12.09
N ASP A 102 -2.09 -8.83 -13.07
CA ASP A 102 -0.66 -8.63 -13.33
C ASP A 102 -0.33 -7.40 -14.21
N ASP A 103 -1.37 -6.75 -14.74
CA ASP A 103 -1.31 -5.49 -15.48
C ASP A 103 -1.45 -4.25 -14.58
N ILE A 104 -1.53 -4.45 -13.26
CA ILE A 104 -1.51 -3.38 -12.25
C ILE A 104 -0.10 -3.25 -11.69
N GLU A 105 0.39 -2.02 -11.61
CA GLU A 105 1.68 -1.69 -11.00
C GLU A 105 1.46 -0.96 -9.68
N SER A 106 2.33 -1.19 -8.69
CA SER A 106 2.26 -0.62 -7.36
C SER A 106 3.62 -0.04 -6.96
N TYR A 107 3.61 1.17 -6.40
CA TYR A 107 4.79 1.94 -6.01
C TYR A 107 4.66 2.38 -4.54
N PRO A 108 4.84 1.45 -3.57
CA PRO A 108 4.78 1.79 -2.17
C PRO A 108 6.08 2.39 -1.65
N HIS A 109 5.95 3.24 -0.63
CA HIS A 109 7.05 3.81 0.12
C HIS A 109 6.59 4.18 1.53
N ILE A 110 7.51 4.16 2.49
CA ILE A 110 7.27 4.47 3.90
C ILE A 110 7.96 5.80 4.21
N PHE A 111 7.25 6.68 4.87
CA PHE A 111 7.70 8.03 5.21
C PHE A 111 7.54 8.25 6.71
N GLU A 112 8.44 9.05 7.28
CA GLU A 112 8.27 9.65 8.60
C GLU A 112 7.71 11.07 8.44
N GLN A 113 6.88 11.50 9.38
CA GLN A 113 6.38 12.87 9.41
C GLN A 113 7.49 13.80 9.93
N ILE A 114 7.69 14.94 9.26
CA ILE A 114 8.61 16.01 9.66
C ILE A 114 7.85 17.33 9.81
N ASP A 115 8.38 18.22 10.64
CA ASP A 115 7.90 19.60 10.75
C ASP A 115 8.37 20.44 9.54
N VAL A 116 7.63 21.51 9.22
CA VAL A 116 7.91 22.45 8.12
C VAL A 116 8.26 23.83 8.67
#